data_AF-A0A2D0IMR8-F1
#
_entry.id   AF-A0A2D0IMR8-F1
#
_cell.length_a   1.000
_cell.length_b   1.000
_cell.length_c   1.000
_cell.angle_alpha   90.00
_cell.angle_beta   90.00
_cell.angle_gamma   90.00
#
_symmetry.space_group_name_H-M   'P 1'
#
loop_
_entity.id
_entity.type
_entity.pdbx_description
1 polymer ?
#
loop_
_entity_poly.entity_id
_entity_poly.type
_entity_poly.pdbx_seq_one_letter_code
_entity_poly.pdbx_strand_id
1 'polypeptide(L)'
;MANFTVRVELHNANSKDYDKLHEKMGNAGFKRTITTKAGKIYHLPDAEYSINSDKSTEEIRDLALDTAKKVKTNPAILVTKSNGTRKWSGLDED
;
A
#
# COMPACT_ATOMS: atom_id res chain seq x y z
N MET A 1 -0.03 -2.78 -17.42
CA MET A 1 -0.05 -2.46 -15.97
C MET A 1 0.42 -3.64 -15.14
N ALA A 2 1.15 -3.37 -14.06
CA ALA A 2 1.58 -4.35 -13.07
C ALA A 2 0.92 -4.08 -11.71
N ASN A 3 0.81 -5.12 -10.88
CA ASN A 3 0.40 -4.97 -9.50
C ASN A 3 1.62 -4.77 -8.62
N PHE A 4 1.53 -3.87 -7.65
CA PHE A 4 2.56 -3.64 -6.65
C PHE A 4 1.99 -3.88 -5.26
N THR A 5 2.83 -4.40 -4.36
CA THR A 5 2.60 -4.36 -2.93
C THR A 5 3.53 -3.31 -2.34
N VAL A 6 2.98 -2.39 -1.56
CA VAL A 6 3.69 -1.30 -0.91
C VAL A 6 3.50 -1.42 0.60
N ARG A 7 4.60 -1.50 1.35
CA ARG A 7 4.60 -1.42 2.81
C ARG A 7 5.12 -0.05 3.22
N VAL A 8 4.42 0.59 4.14
CA VAL A 8 4.84 1.87 4.72
C VAL A 8 5.00 1.72 6.23
N GLU A 9 6.14 2.15 6.75
CA GLU A 9 6.33 2.34 8.19
C GLU A 9 6.47 3.84 8.49
N LEU A 10 5.75 4.30 9.51
CA LEU A 10 5.91 5.65 10.04
C LEU A 10 6.66 5.58 11.37
N HIS A 11 7.90 6.08 11.41
CA HIS A 11 8.66 6.10 12.65
C HIS A 11 8.06 7.11 13.65
N ASN A 12 8.05 6.75 14.95
CA ASN A 12 7.47 7.55 16.03
C ASN A 12 6.02 7.98 15.76
N ALA A 13 5.22 7.04 15.25
CA ALA A 13 3.82 7.24 14.90
C ALA A 13 2.87 6.62 15.93
N ASN A 14 1.66 7.17 15.99
CA ASN A 14 0.53 6.60 16.71
C ASN A 14 -0.60 6.23 15.74
N SER A 15 -1.70 5.68 16.27
CA SER A 15 -2.84 5.26 15.45
C SER A 15 -3.41 6.39 14.57
N LYS A 16 -3.52 7.62 15.09
CA LYS A 16 -4.02 8.77 14.32
C LYS A 16 -3.12 9.14 13.15
N ASP A 17 -1.82 8.86 13.24
CA ASP A 17 -0.90 9.06 12.12
C ASP A 17 -1.18 8.01 11.01
N TYR A 18 -1.45 6.76 11.39
CA TYR A 18 -1.82 5.72 10.45
C TYR A 18 -3.20 5.94 9.81
N ASP A 19 -4.19 6.44 10.56
CA ASP A 19 -5.48 6.84 9.99
C ASP A 19 -5.30 7.88 8.86
N LYS A 20 -4.49 8.90 9.11
CA LYS A 20 -4.13 9.92 8.10
C LYS A 20 -3.34 9.33 6.93
N LEU A 21 -2.45 8.37 7.19
CA LEU A 21 -1.70 7.68 6.15
C LEU A 21 -2.66 6.92 5.23
N HIS A 22 -3.58 6.15 5.80
CA HIS A 22 -4.56 5.37 5.04
C HIS A 22 -5.40 6.26 4.14
N GLU A 23 -5.90 7.38 4.66
CA GLU A 23 -6.65 8.37 3.88
C GLU A 23 -5.82 8.91 2.71
N LYS A 24 -4.59 9.36 2.98
CA LYS A 24 -3.72 9.95 1.94
C LYS A 24 -3.28 8.94 0.89
N MET A 25 -2.95 7.72 1.30
CA MET A 25 -2.61 6.62 0.39
C MET A 25 -3.81 6.27 -0.49
N GLY A 26 -5.02 6.20 0.09
CA GLY A 26 -6.27 6.05 -0.66
C GLY A 26 -6.47 7.11 -1.73
N ASN A 27 -6.29 8.38 -1.37
CA ASN A 27 -6.38 9.52 -2.30
C ASN A 27 -5.31 9.49 -3.40
N ALA A 28 -4.17 8.84 -3.18
CA ALA A 28 -3.12 8.63 -4.17
C ALA A 28 -3.32 7.36 -5.02
N GLY A 29 -4.44 6.65 -4.86
CA GLY A 29 -4.80 5.47 -5.65
C GLY A 29 -4.31 4.14 -5.08
N PHE A 30 -3.72 4.13 -3.89
CA PHE A 30 -3.34 2.91 -3.19
C PHE A 30 -4.54 2.32 -2.46
N LYS A 31 -4.75 1.01 -2.59
CA LYS A 31 -5.84 0.28 -1.93
C LYS A 31 -5.31 -0.49 -0.73
N ARG A 32 -6.05 -0.47 0.37
CA ARG A 32 -5.79 -1.34 1.54
C ARG A 32 -6.28 -2.78 1.33
N THR A 33 -6.81 -3.08 0.15
CA THR A 33 -7.37 -4.38 -0.18
C THR A 33 -6.72 -4.99 -1.42
N ILE A 34 -6.83 -6.31 -1.52
CA ILE A 34 -6.49 -7.08 -2.72
C ILE A 34 -7.75 -7.79 -3.25
N THR A 35 -7.96 -7.70 -4.56
CA THR A 35 -9.07 -8.39 -5.24
C THR A 35 -8.55 -9.64 -5.93
N THR A 36 -9.18 -10.78 -5.66
CA THR A 36 -8.88 -12.05 -6.34
C THR A 36 -9.45 -12.09 -7.76
N LYS A 37 -8.99 -13.05 -8.57
CA LYS A 37 -9.59 -13.30 -9.89
C LYS A 37 -11.08 -13.71 -9.81
N ALA A 38 -11.51 -14.26 -8.68
CA ALA A 38 -12.90 -14.65 -8.42
C ALA A 38 -13.75 -13.48 -7.87
N GLY A 39 -13.18 -12.26 -7.76
CA GLY A 39 -13.89 -11.08 -7.30
C GLY A 39 -13.89 -10.85 -5.79
N LYS A 40 -13.45 -11.83 -4.99
CA LYS A 40 -13.33 -11.67 -3.52
C LYS A 40 -12.33 -10.58 -3.15
N ILE A 41 -12.65 -9.78 -2.14
CA ILE A 41 -11.84 -8.67 -1.64
C ILE A 41 -11.34 -9.02 -0.24
N TYR A 42 -10.05 -8.82 0.00
CA TYR A 42 -9.43 -9.06 1.30
C TYR A 42 -8.68 -7.82 1.76
N HIS A 43 -8.75 -7.51 3.06
CA HIS A 43 -7.91 -6.48 3.66
C HIS A 43 -6.47 -6.95 3.77
N LEU A 44 -5.54 -6.11 3.31
CA LEU A 44 -4.11 -6.32 3.51
C LEU A 44 -3.73 -6.08 4.98
N PRO A 45 -2.59 -6.62 5.43
CA PRO A 45 -2.03 -6.28 6.74
C PRO A 45 -1.89 -4.77 6.91
N ASP A 46 -1.85 -4.31 8.16
CA ASP A 46 -1.79 -2.89 8.43
C ASP A 46 -0.58 -2.23 7.74
N ALA A 47 -0.83 -1.04 7.20
CA ALA A 47 0.09 -0.25 6.38
C ALA A 47 0.67 -0.96 5.14
N GLU A 48 -0.01 -1.99 4.64
CA GLU A 48 0.20 -2.54 3.31
C GLU A 48 -0.86 -2.07 2.32
N TYR A 49 -0.41 -1.86 1.09
CA TYR A 49 -1.24 -1.35 0.03
C TYR A 49 -0.98 -2.05 -1.30
N SER A 50 -2.04 -2.15 -2.10
CA SER A 50 -2.00 -2.61 -3.47
C SER A 50 -2.25 -1.44 -4.43
N ILE A 51 -1.47 -1.37 -5.50
CA ILE A 51 -1.73 -0.45 -6.63
C ILE A 51 -1.51 -1.18 -7.95
N ASN A 52 -2.36 -0.90 -8.93
CA ASN A 52 -2.20 -1.38 -10.30
C ASN A 52 -1.82 -0.18 -11.18
N SER A 53 -0.67 -0.24 -11.85
CA SER A 53 -0.13 0.92 -12.58
C SER A 53 0.83 0.49 -13.70
N ASP A 54 1.05 1.36 -14.69
CA ASP A 54 2.10 1.23 -15.71
C ASP A 54 3.44 1.86 -15.29
N LYS A 55 3.47 2.52 -14.14
CA LYS A 55 4.67 3.14 -13.56
C LYS A 55 5.76 2.11 -13.22
N SER A 56 7.01 2.58 -13.17
CA SER A 56 8.13 1.79 -12.68
C SER A 56 8.04 1.53 -11.16
N THR A 57 8.82 0.59 -10.65
CA THR A 57 8.90 0.31 -9.20
C THR A 57 9.38 1.54 -8.42
N GLU A 58 10.33 2.29 -8.99
CA GLU A 58 10.89 3.52 -8.44
C GLU A 58 9.84 4.63 -8.40
N GLU A 59 9.07 4.82 -9.48
CA GLU A 59 7.99 5.81 -9.50
C GLU A 59 6.90 5.49 -8.45
N ILE A 60 6.56 4.21 -8.25
CA ILE A 60 5.60 3.80 -7.22
C ILE A 60 6.17 4.03 -5.81
N ARG A 61 7.47 3.74 -5.60
CA ARG A 61 8.16 4.02 -4.34
C ARG A 61 8.14 5.51 -4.02
N ASP A 62 8.48 6.34 -4.99
CA ASP A 62 8.56 7.79 -4.81
C ASP A 62 7.17 8.40 -4.57
N LEU A 63 6.14 7.92 -5.29
CA LEU A 63 4.75 8.29 -5.03
C LEU A 63 4.31 7.93 -3.59
N ALA A 64 4.64 6.73 -3.11
CA ALA A 64 4.33 6.32 -1.75
C ALA A 64 5.12 7.14 -0.71
N LEU A 65 6.40 7.41 -0.97
CA LEU A 65 7.26 8.24 -0.13
C LEU A 65 6.70 9.66 0.02
N ASP A 66 6.38 10.31 -1.09
CA ASP A 66 5.85 11.68 -1.11
C ASP A 66 4.46 11.76 -0.45
N THR A 67 3.67 10.69 -0.55
CA THR A 67 2.37 10.59 0.11
C THR A 67 2.53 10.43 1.63
N ALA A 68 3.40 9.51 2.07
CA ALA A 68 3.67 9.27 3.49
C ALA A 68 4.36 10.46 4.18
N LYS A 69 5.20 11.22 3.45
CA LYS A 69 5.85 12.44 3.93
C LYS A 69 4.88 13.55 4.35
N LYS A 70 3.64 13.51 3.85
CA LYS A 70 2.57 14.42 4.27
C LYS A 70 2.02 14.09 5.66
N VAL A 71 2.47 13.01 6.29
CA VAL A 71 2.10 12.57 7.65
C VAL A 71 3.29 12.65 8.60
N LYS A 72 4.44 12.06 8.22
CA LYS A 72 5.69 12.08 9.01
C LYS A 72 6.87 12.34 8.10
N THR A 73 7.88 13.04 8.60
CA THR A 73 9.03 13.49 7.80
C THR A 73 9.96 12.37 7.32
N ASN A 74 10.04 11.26 8.05
CA ASN A 74 10.95 10.14 7.76
C ASN A 74 10.21 8.79 7.75
N PRO A 75 9.39 8.50 6.73
CA PRO A 75 8.75 7.20 6.58
C PRO A 75 9.70 6.20 5.89
N ALA A 76 9.56 4.91 6.19
CA ALA A 76 10.23 3.84 5.45
C ALA A 76 9.25 3.21 4.44
N ILE A 77 9.71 3.00 3.21
CA ILE A 77 8.90 2.50 2.09
C ILE A 77 9.57 1.26 1.49
N LEU A 78 8.82 0.18 1.36
CA LEU A 78 9.21 -1.00 0.59
C LEU A 78 8.17 -1.24 -0.52
N VAL A 79 8.64 -1.37 -1.76
CA VAL A 79 7.78 -1.67 -2.92
C VAL A 79 8.25 -2.96 -3.58
N THR A 80 7.30 -3.87 -3.81
CA THR A 80 7.53 -5.07 -4.61
C THR A 80 6.60 -5.09 -5.80
N LYS A 81 7.17 -5.18 -7.01
CA LYS A 81 6.41 -5.42 -8.24
C LYS A 81 6.04 -6.90 -8.33
N SER A 82 4.76 -7.21 -8.43
CA SER A 82 4.27 -8.57 -8.63
C SER A 82 4.19 -8.89 -10.12
N ASN A 83 4.76 -10.03 -10.51
CA ASN A 83 4.58 -10.66 -11.83
C ASN A 83 3.35 -11.59 -11.89
N GLY A 84 2.40 -11.46 -10.94
CA GLY A 84 1.15 -12.22 -10.91
C GLY A 84 1.03 -13.23 -9.76
N THR A 85 2.07 -13.41 -8.94
CA THR A 85 2.08 -14.35 -7.81
C THR A 85 2.09 -13.62 -6.46
N ARG A 86 0.93 -13.14 -6.02
CA ARG A 86 0.70 -12.77 -4.61
C ARG A 86 -0.03 -13.92 -3.91
N LYS A 87 0.44 -14.30 -2.73
CA LYS A 87 -0.12 -15.37 -1.90
C LYS A 87 -0.24 -14.86 -0.47
N TRP A 88 -1.31 -15.23 0.20
CA TRP A 88 -1.63 -14.81 1.56
C TRP A 88 -2.48 -15.87 2.25
N SER A 89 -2.59 -15.76 3.57
CA SER A 89 -3.40 -16.59 4.44
C SER A 89 -3.82 -15.78 5.65
N GLY A 90 -5.04 -15.97 6.17
CA GLY A 90 -5.51 -15.29 7.38
C GLY A 90 -5.82 -13.81 7.21
N LEU A 91 -6.08 -13.34 5.99
CA LEU A 91 -6.63 -11.99 5.75
C LEU A 91 -8.15 -12.04 5.87
N ASP A 92 -8.72 -10.97 6.43
CA ASP A 92 -10.16 -10.80 6.55
C ASP A 92 -10.78 -10.45 5.19
N GLU A 93 -11.93 -11.08 4.87
CA GLU A 93 -12.75 -10.73 3.70
C GLU A 93 -13.51 -9.43 4.00
N ASP A 94 -13.47 -8.47 3.07
CA ASP A 94 -14.14 -7.15 3.17
C ASP A 94 -15.62 -7.23 2.77
#